data_AF-A0A3P3ZDA9-F1
#
_entry.id   AF-A0A3P3ZDA9-F1
#
_cell.length_a   1.000
_cell.length_b   1.000
_cell.length_c   1.000
_cell.angle_alpha   90.00
_cell.angle_beta   90.00
_cell.angle_gamma   90.00
#
_symmetry.space_group_name_H-M   'P 1'
#
loop_
_entity.id
_entity.type
_entity.pdbx_description
1 polymer ?
#
loop_
_entity_poly.entity_id
_entity_poly.type
_entity_poly.pdbx_seq_one_letter_code
_entity_poly.pdbx_strand_id
1 'polypeptide(L)'
;MEALKGLARRTTQSLREMVSRTEVTPEEMRLTEVMAKVRMMETKGEMICEKVIQVARLMGELGTTLREIGEEYKGVPDLPKESRELADDVFEVGVKLVETSQEHQKGLKDNGFELLRSFVKQCAQLREVEDARRHHQLEYDFFKSKVQHLRSSQQRDFTRLPRNEQILENWRVELWRATECSKAMCSQLFVSGRQAIDRSVLTTIQVLHSFVEIASTGFSQTFQGVRLPTYPSAPILPPTALPPAPAPAPGLRPSLGPGYDSSGPSTPYAYSGQAAGGVATNVTVPNPAGAQVSMHGAAYPLAPPVSSSNSLGPVAAPQSTPLLPGTGTLYEGAPPYVSTPGVPNNGTAGYQPPPLNTHSSTDNGSATYQPPAVQ
;
A
#
# COMPACT_ATOMS: atom_id res chain seq x y z
N MET A 1 -30.03 -6.01 34.93
CA MET A 1 -30.01 -7.47 35.22
C MET A 1 -30.23 -8.32 33.97
N GLU A 2 -31.14 -7.94 33.06
CA GLU A 2 -31.37 -8.59 31.75
C GLU A 2 -30.10 -8.73 30.90
N ALA A 3 -29.30 -7.65 30.76
CA ALA A 3 -28.06 -7.64 29.97
C ALA A 3 -26.99 -8.62 30.50
N LEU A 4 -26.81 -8.69 31.82
CA LEU A 4 -25.91 -9.63 32.50
C LEU A 4 -26.37 -11.09 32.32
N LYS A 5 -27.69 -11.34 32.39
CA LYS A 5 -28.27 -12.67 32.13
C LYS A 5 -28.11 -13.07 30.66
N GLY A 6 -28.20 -12.13 29.72
CA GLY A 6 -27.92 -12.38 28.30
C GLY A 6 -26.45 -12.72 28.06
N LEU A 7 -25.54 -11.95 28.64
CA LEU A 7 -24.10 -12.18 28.51
C LEU A 7 -23.70 -13.58 29.00
N ALA A 8 -24.13 -13.97 30.20
CA ALA A 8 -23.84 -15.29 30.75
C ALA A 8 -24.39 -16.43 29.86
N ARG A 9 -25.61 -16.27 29.33
CA ARG A 9 -26.21 -17.25 28.40
C ARG A 9 -25.39 -17.41 27.13
N ARG A 10 -24.97 -16.29 26.51
CA ARG A 10 -24.16 -16.30 25.29
C ARG A 10 -22.79 -16.95 25.52
N THR A 11 -22.11 -16.64 26.62
CA THR A 11 -20.83 -17.28 26.95
C THR A 11 -20.98 -18.79 27.11
N THR A 12 -22.01 -19.25 27.84
CA THR A 12 -22.25 -20.69 28.00
C THR A 12 -22.60 -21.38 26.69
N GLN A 13 -23.38 -20.73 25.81
CA GLN A 13 -23.69 -21.32 24.51
C GLN A 13 -22.50 -21.35 23.56
N SER A 14 -21.67 -20.31 23.53
CA SER A 14 -20.44 -20.32 22.72
C SER A 14 -19.50 -21.46 23.13
N LEU A 15 -19.39 -21.74 24.43
CA LEU A 15 -18.62 -22.89 24.92
C LEU A 15 -19.27 -24.23 24.52
N ARG A 16 -20.60 -24.31 24.57
CA ARG A 16 -21.33 -25.51 24.14
C ARG A 16 -21.15 -25.78 22.66
N GLU A 17 -21.21 -24.75 21.81
CA GLU A 17 -20.99 -24.85 20.37
C GLU A 17 -19.56 -25.30 20.03
N MET A 18 -18.54 -24.81 20.75
CA MET A 18 -17.16 -25.27 20.57
C MET A 18 -17.00 -26.77 20.86
N VAL A 19 -17.78 -27.32 21.78
CA VAL A 19 -17.74 -28.73 22.18
C VAL A 19 -18.67 -29.59 21.32
N SER A 20 -19.78 -29.02 20.88
CA SER A 20 -20.81 -29.70 20.08
C SER A 20 -20.52 -29.42 18.62
N ARG A 21 -20.04 -30.42 17.87
CA ARG A 21 -19.86 -30.30 16.42
C ARG A 21 -21.21 -30.15 15.73
N THR A 22 -21.73 -28.93 15.69
CA THR A 22 -22.98 -28.60 15.01
C THR A 22 -22.75 -28.62 13.50
N GLU A 23 -23.59 -29.35 12.77
CA GLU A 23 -23.52 -29.41 11.32
C GLU A 23 -23.88 -28.04 10.72
N VAL A 24 -22.96 -27.47 9.94
CA VAL A 24 -23.14 -26.20 9.23
C VAL A 24 -23.98 -26.45 7.98
N THR A 25 -25.05 -25.69 7.80
CA THR A 25 -25.91 -25.82 6.61
C THR A 25 -25.14 -25.39 5.35
N PRO A 26 -25.47 -25.92 4.16
CA PRO A 26 -24.80 -25.54 2.92
C PRO A 26 -24.96 -24.04 2.59
N GLU A 27 -26.05 -23.41 3.01
CA GLU A 27 -26.26 -21.96 2.87
C GLU A 27 -25.32 -21.16 3.77
N GLU A 28 -25.13 -21.58 5.01
CA GLU A 28 -24.20 -20.94 5.96
C GLU A 28 -22.75 -21.09 5.50
N MET A 29 -22.41 -22.25 4.90
CA MET A 29 -21.10 -22.47 4.28
C MET A 29 -20.86 -21.51 3.11
N ARG A 30 -21.85 -21.30 2.23
CA ARG A 30 -21.76 -20.32 1.13
C ARG A 30 -21.61 -18.90 1.64
N LEU A 31 -22.38 -18.51 2.67
CA LEU A 31 -22.26 -17.18 3.28
C LEU A 31 -20.85 -16.96 3.84
N THR A 32 -20.32 -17.95 4.57
CA THR A 32 -18.96 -17.94 5.12
C THR A 32 -17.90 -17.81 4.02
N GLU A 33 -18.08 -18.51 2.90
CA GLU A 33 -17.17 -18.41 1.74
C GLU A 33 -17.16 -17.00 1.13
N VAL A 34 -18.34 -16.40 0.91
CA VAL A 34 -18.44 -15.03 0.37
C VAL A 34 -17.87 -14.02 1.35
N MET A 35 -18.15 -14.16 2.65
CA MET A 35 -17.56 -13.33 3.70
C MET A 35 -16.03 -13.41 3.69
N ALA A 36 -15.46 -14.61 3.57
CA ALA A 36 -14.01 -14.77 3.49
C ALA A 36 -13.42 -14.05 2.27
N LYS A 37 -14.10 -14.08 1.12
CA LYS A 37 -13.70 -13.32 -0.07
C LYS A 37 -13.78 -11.81 0.16
N VAL A 38 -14.84 -11.31 0.80
CA VAL A 38 -14.98 -9.88 1.14
C VAL A 38 -13.87 -9.41 2.07
N ARG A 39 -13.54 -10.18 3.11
CA ARG A 39 -12.42 -9.87 4.03
C ARG A 39 -11.07 -9.88 3.31
N MET A 40 -10.85 -10.82 2.39
CA MET A 40 -9.65 -10.83 1.56
C MET A 40 -9.56 -9.57 0.70
N MET A 41 -10.68 -9.15 0.08
CA MET A 41 -10.75 -7.91 -0.69
C MET A 41 -10.54 -6.67 0.19
N GLU A 42 -11.05 -6.65 1.41
CA GLU A 42 -10.80 -5.57 2.39
C GLU A 42 -9.28 -5.40 2.62
N THR A 43 -8.59 -6.48 2.99
CA THR A 43 -7.14 -6.45 3.23
C THR A 43 -6.36 -6.02 1.99
N LYS A 44 -6.73 -6.55 0.82
CA LYS A 44 -6.06 -6.18 -0.45
C LYS A 44 -6.35 -4.74 -0.84
N GLY A 45 -7.59 -4.28 -0.67
CA GLY A 45 -8.03 -2.92 -0.96
C GLY A 45 -7.35 -1.89 -0.05
N GLU A 46 -7.15 -2.20 1.23
CA GLU A 46 -6.41 -1.35 2.17
C GLU A 46 -4.94 -1.20 1.75
N MET A 47 -4.26 -2.32 1.44
CA MET A 47 -2.88 -2.28 0.94
C MET A 47 -2.77 -1.49 -0.37
N ILE A 48 -3.70 -1.68 -1.31
CA ILE A 48 -3.71 -0.92 -2.56
C ILE A 48 -3.92 0.56 -2.26
N CYS A 49 -4.84 0.92 -1.36
CA CYS A 49 -5.11 2.30 -0.97
C CYS A 49 -3.83 2.99 -0.46
N GLU A 50 -3.07 2.34 0.41
CA GLU A 50 -1.79 2.86 0.89
C GLU A 50 -0.80 3.10 -0.26
N LYS A 51 -0.71 2.16 -1.21
CA LYS A 51 0.17 2.30 -2.38
C LYS A 51 -0.27 3.43 -3.32
N VAL A 52 -1.58 3.63 -3.50
CA VAL A 52 -2.10 4.75 -4.31
C VAL A 52 -1.77 6.09 -3.66
N ILE A 53 -1.92 6.20 -2.33
CA ILE A 53 -1.52 7.39 -1.57
C ILE A 53 -0.01 7.62 -1.67
N GLN A 54 0.78 6.55 -1.60
CA GLN A 54 2.23 6.63 -1.76
C GLN A 54 2.63 7.12 -3.16
N VAL A 55 1.98 6.61 -4.21
CA VAL A 55 2.20 7.06 -5.60
C VAL A 55 1.90 8.54 -5.74
N ALA A 56 0.73 8.98 -5.26
CA ALA A 56 0.33 10.40 -5.26
C ALA A 56 1.39 11.30 -4.62
N ARG A 57 1.93 10.87 -3.47
CA ARG A 57 2.98 11.59 -2.75
C ARG A 57 4.31 11.64 -3.53
N LEU A 58 4.77 10.51 -4.06
CA LEU A 58 6.04 10.42 -4.81
C LEU A 58 6.04 11.31 -6.06
N MET A 59 4.90 11.45 -6.74
CA MET A 59 4.76 12.37 -7.87
C MET A 59 5.06 13.82 -7.48
N GLY A 60 4.57 14.26 -6.33
CA GLY A 60 4.83 15.61 -5.81
C GLY A 60 6.23 15.79 -5.24
N GLU A 61 6.79 14.75 -4.62
CA GLU A 61 8.17 14.75 -4.12
C GLU A 61 9.17 14.90 -5.28
N LEU A 62 8.96 14.22 -6.42
CA LEU A 62 9.83 14.37 -7.59
C LEU A 62 9.91 15.83 -8.08
N GLY A 63 8.76 16.50 -8.23
CA GLY A 63 8.74 17.91 -8.65
C GLY A 63 9.40 18.83 -7.61
N THR A 64 9.16 18.56 -6.33
CA THR A 64 9.75 19.32 -5.21
C THR A 64 11.28 19.21 -5.21
N THR A 65 11.81 18.00 -5.34
CA THR A 65 13.25 17.75 -5.37
C THR A 65 13.92 18.42 -6.58
N LEU A 66 13.30 18.39 -7.76
CA LEU A 66 13.85 19.10 -8.92
C LEU A 66 13.86 20.61 -8.73
N ARG A 67 12.80 21.17 -8.15
CA ARG A 67 12.74 22.60 -7.82
C ARG A 67 13.87 22.98 -6.87
N GLU A 68 14.10 22.19 -5.82
CA GLU A 68 15.20 22.38 -4.88
C GLU A 68 16.57 22.26 -5.55
N ILE A 69 16.78 21.27 -6.43
CA ILE A 69 18.03 21.16 -7.21
C ILE A 69 18.27 22.41 -8.05
N GLY A 70 17.25 22.92 -8.73
CA GLY A 70 17.35 24.14 -9.52
C GLY A 70 17.71 25.35 -8.65
N GLU A 71 17.06 25.50 -7.50
CA GLU A 71 17.31 26.61 -6.55
C GLU A 71 18.74 26.55 -5.97
N GLU A 72 19.18 25.38 -5.50
CA GLU A 72 20.54 25.16 -5.00
C GLU A 72 21.58 25.42 -6.10
N TYR A 73 21.29 25.03 -7.35
CA TYR A 73 22.20 25.29 -8.47
C TYR A 73 22.34 26.79 -8.76
N LYS A 74 21.27 27.59 -8.60
CA LYS A 74 21.34 29.07 -8.72
C LYS A 74 22.23 29.70 -7.64
N GLY A 75 22.33 29.07 -6.47
CA GLY A 75 23.13 29.53 -5.34
C GLY A 75 24.65 29.36 -5.51
N VAL A 76 25.10 28.64 -6.54
CA VAL A 76 26.52 28.38 -6.78
C VAL A 76 27.25 29.68 -7.16
N PRO A 77 28.39 30.00 -6.49
CA PRO A 77 29.15 31.22 -6.79
C PRO A 77 29.75 31.19 -8.19
N ASP A 78 29.92 32.38 -8.78
CA ASP A 78 30.54 32.59 -10.10
C ASP A 78 29.90 31.78 -11.25
N LEU A 79 28.60 31.48 -11.14
CA LEU A 79 27.89 30.67 -12.12
C LEU A 79 27.79 31.39 -13.48
N PRO A 80 28.30 30.80 -14.58
CA PRO A 80 28.19 31.37 -15.92
C PRO A 80 26.73 31.44 -16.39
N LYS A 81 26.45 32.29 -17.38
CA LYS A 81 25.08 32.60 -17.84
C LYS A 81 24.34 31.35 -18.30
N GLU A 82 24.99 30.49 -19.08
CA GLU A 82 24.42 29.26 -19.63
C GLU A 82 24.05 28.28 -18.50
N SER A 83 24.88 28.21 -17.46
CA SER A 83 24.60 27.39 -16.27
C SER A 83 23.48 27.97 -15.40
N ARG A 84 23.34 29.30 -15.36
CA ARG A 84 22.22 29.95 -14.68
C ARG A 84 20.89 29.71 -15.39
N GLU A 85 20.88 29.81 -16.72
CA GLU A 85 19.72 29.46 -17.55
C GLU A 85 19.33 27.99 -17.33
N LEU A 86 20.30 27.07 -17.30
CA LEU A 86 20.05 25.67 -16.96
C LEU A 86 19.45 25.50 -15.54
N ALA A 87 19.93 26.26 -14.55
CA ALA A 87 19.39 26.21 -13.19
C ALA A 87 17.93 26.72 -13.13
N ASP A 88 17.62 27.80 -13.87
CA ASP A 88 16.26 28.31 -14.04
C ASP A 88 15.35 27.28 -14.72
N ASP A 89 15.83 26.63 -15.78
CA ASP A 89 15.11 25.58 -16.49
C ASP A 89 14.78 24.36 -15.61
N VAL A 90 15.74 23.88 -14.82
CA VAL A 90 15.53 22.78 -13.85
C VAL A 90 14.51 23.19 -12.79
N PHE A 91 14.61 24.41 -12.28
CA PHE A 91 13.65 24.95 -11.31
C PHE A 91 12.23 24.99 -11.88
N GLU A 92 12.06 25.53 -13.09
CA GLU A 92 10.78 25.66 -13.79
C GLU A 92 10.14 24.29 -14.10
N VAL A 93 10.94 23.31 -14.53
CA VAL A 93 10.45 21.94 -14.71
C VAL A 93 9.97 21.36 -13.38
N GLY A 94 10.70 21.60 -12.28
CA GLY A 94 10.29 21.21 -10.93
C GLY A 94 8.94 21.82 -10.53
N VAL A 95 8.74 23.13 -10.75
CA VAL A 95 7.47 23.82 -10.48
C VAL A 95 6.32 23.20 -11.29
N LYS A 96 6.50 23.01 -12.59
CA LYS A 96 5.47 22.41 -13.47
C LYS A 96 5.12 20.99 -13.06
N LEU A 97 6.09 20.18 -12.63
CA LEU A 97 5.82 18.83 -12.12
C LEU A 97 5.04 18.86 -10.81
N VAL A 98 5.32 19.80 -9.90
CA VAL A 98 4.52 19.97 -8.68
C VAL A 98 3.07 20.30 -9.02
N GLU A 99 2.83 21.28 -9.89
CA GLU A 99 1.47 21.66 -10.32
C GLU A 99 0.73 20.49 -10.98
N THR A 100 1.41 19.83 -11.93
CA THR A 100 0.87 18.64 -12.62
C THR A 100 0.55 17.54 -11.61
N SER A 101 1.42 17.31 -10.63
CA SER A 101 1.17 16.30 -9.59
C SER A 101 -0.07 16.63 -8.76
N GLN A 102 -0.31 17.89 -8.40
CA GLN A 102 -1.47 18.31 -7.61
C GLN A 102 -2.79 18.09 -8.37
N GLU A 103 -2.83 18.37 -9.67
CA GLU A 103 -3.99 18.10 -10.51
C GLU A 103 -4.29 16.59 -10.56
N HIS A 104 -3.26 15.78 -10.79
CA HIS A 104 -3.39 14.33 -10.83
C HIS A 104 -3.74 13.72 -9.46
N GLN A 105 -3.25 14.29 -8.36
CA GLN A 105 -3.62 13.89 -7.00
C GLN A 105 -5.12 14.06 -6.73
N LYS A 106 -5.76 15.10 -7.29
CA LYS A 106 -7.22 15.26 -7.21
C LYS A 106 -7.94 14.10 -7.92
N GLY A 107 -7.47 13.70 -9.10
CA GLY A 107 -8.00 12.54 -9.82
C GLY A 107 -7.84 11.22 -9.05
N LEU A 108 -6.66 11.01 -8.44
CA LEU A 108 -6.38 9.85 -7.58
C LEU A 108 -7.19 9.84 -6.29
N LYS A 109 -7.55 11.01 -5.75
CA LYS A 109 -8.38 11.10 -4.56
C LYS A 109 -9.76 10.52 -4.79
N ASP A 110 -10.49 11.09 -5.75
CA ASP A 110 -11.90 10.79 -5.94
C ASP A 110 -12.11 9.38 -6.54
N ASN A 111 -11.23 8.95 -7.44
CA ASN A 111 -11.38 7.70 -8.19
C ASN A 111 -10.36 6.60 -7.82
N GLY A 112 -9.38 6.92 -6.97
CA GLY A 112 -8.42 5.95 -6.45
C GLY A 112 -8.73 5.59 -5.01
N PHE A 113 -8.25 6.40 -4.06
CA PHE A 113 -8.23 6.00 -2.66
C PHE A 113 -9.52 6.28 -1.88
N GLU A 114 -10.38 7.25 -2.24
CA GLU A 114 -11.66 7.44 -1.52
C GLU A 114 -12.66 6.30 -1.80
N LEU A 115 -12.66 5.73 -3.00
CA LEU A 115 -13.46 4.53 -3.30
C LEU A 115 -13.06 3.35 -2.41
N LEU A 116 -11.75 3.12 -2.27
CA LEU A 116 -11.22 2.07 -1.41
C LEU A 116 -11.51 2.34 0.07
N ARG A 117 -11.36 3.58 0.55
CA ARG A 117 -11.73 3.96 1.92
C ARG A 117 -13.21 3.75 2.22
N SER A 118 -14.08 4.12 1.29
CA SER A 118 -15.53 3.89 1.43
C SER A 118 -15.85 2.41 1.51
N PHE A 119 -15.23 1.58 0.67
CA PHE A 119 -15.36 0.13 0.72
C PHE A 119 -14.89 -0.45 2.07
N VAL A 120 -13.70 -0.08 2.55
CA VAL A 120 -13.18 -0.53 3.86
C VAL A 120 -14.10 -0.10 5.01
N LYS A 121 -14.64 1.12 4.96
CA LYS A 121 -15.62 1.59 5.96
C LYS A 121 -16.90 0.75 5.97
N GLN A 122 -17.39 0.34 4.81
CA GLN A 122 -18.56 -0.55 4.71
C GLN A 122 -18.24 -1.97 5.20
N CYS A 123 -17.02 -2.48 5.01
CA CYS A 123 -16.58 -3.74 5.62
C CYS A 123 -16.59 -3.68 7.16
N ALA A 124 -16.28 -2.54 7.76
CA ALA A 124 -16.43 -2.36 9.20
C ALA A 124 -17.90 -2.48 9.67
N GLN A 125 -18.84 -1.93 8.89
CA GLN A 125 -20.28 -2.08 9.18
C GLN A 125 -20.74 -3.54 9.05
N LEU A 126 -20.20 -4.29 8.08
CA LEU A 126 -20.46 -5.71 7.96
C LEU A 126 -20.03 -6.48 9.21
N ARG A 127 -18.88 -6.15 9.82
CA ARG A 127 -18.45 -6.77 11.09
C ARG A 127 -19.46 -6.54 12.21
N GLU A 128 -20.00 -5.33 12.33
CA GLU A 128 -21.03 -5.02 13.35
C GLU A 128 -22.31 -5.85 13.13
N VAL A 129 -22.75 -5.99 11.88
CA VAL A 129 -23.91 -6.83 11.52
C VAL A 129 -23.64 -8.31 11.79
N GLU A 130 -22.43 -8.79 11.50
CA GLU A 130 -22.01 -10.17 11.77
C GLU A 130 -21.98 -10.46 13.27
N ASP A 131 -21.44 -9.52 14.07
CA ASP A 131 -21.44 -9.64 15.52
C ASP A 131 -22.88 -9.68 16.04
N ALA A 132 -23.77 -8.78 15.59
CA ALA A 132 -25.18 -8.80 15.97
C ALA A 132 -25.88 -10.13 15.57
N ARG A 133 -25.62 -10.63 14.36
CA ARG A 133 -26.13 -11.93 13.90
C ARG A 133 -25.67 -13.08 14.80
N ARG A 134 -24.38 -13.10 15.18
CA ARG A 134 -23.82 -14.10 16.10
C ARG A 134 -24.48 -14.02 17.47
N HIS A 135 -24.76 -12.82 17.97
CA HIS A 135 -25.50 -12.65 19.22
C HIS A 135 -26.91 -13.25 19.13
N HIS A 136 -27.64 -13.00 18.05
CA HIS A 136 -28.98 -13.56 17.84
C HIS A 136 -28.95 -15.09 17.69
N GLN A 137 -27.93 -15.64 17.03
CA GLN A 137 -27.74 -17.08 16.88
C GLN A 137 -27.60 -17.77 18.25
N LEU A 138 -26.76 -17.24 19.12
CA LEU A 138 -26.53 -17.80 20.46
C LEU A 138 -27.79 -17.74 21.35
N GLU A 139 -28.58 -16.66 21.27
CA GLU A 139 -29.85 -16.56 22.00
C GLU A 139 -30.89 -17.55 21.44
N TYR A 140 -30.99 -17.66 20.11
CA TYR A 140 -31.85 -18.64 19.46
C TYR A 140 -31.51 -20.07 19.88
N ASP A 141 -30.22 -20.47 19.84
CA ASP A 141 -29.79 -21.81 20.22
C ASP A 141 -30.01 -22.11 21.72
N PHE A 142 -29.86 -21.08 22.57
CA PHE A 142 -30.24 -21.17 23.97
C PHE A 142 -31.72 -21.49 24.15
N PHE A 143 -32.60 -20.70 23.54
CA PHE A 143 -34.03 -20.90 23.70
C PHE A 143 -34.52 -22.17 23.01
N LYS A 144 -33.91 -22.57 21.89
CA LYS A 144 -34.17 -23.85 21.21
C LYS A 144 -33.88 -25.03 22.14
N SER A 145 -32.69 -25.05 22.74
CA SER A 145 -32.30 -26.06 23.72
C SER A 145 -33.23 -26.07 24.95
N LYS A 146 -33.59 -24.88 25.44
CA LYS A 146 -34.46 -24.72 26.61
C LYS A 146 -35.88 -25.21 26.35
N VAL A 147 -36.48 -24.85 25.22
CA VAL A 147 -37.80 -25.34 24.80
C VAL A 147 -37.79 -26.85 24.63
N GLN A 148 -36.75 -27.41 23.99
CA GLN A 148 -36.60 -28.86 23.85
C GLN A 148 -36.57 -29.57 25.21
N HIS A 149 -35.82 -29.03 26.18
CA HIS A 149 -35.77 -29.57 27.54
C HIS A 149 -37.12 -29.45 28.28
N LEU A 150 -37.84 -28.34 28.10
CA LEU A 150 -39.16 -28.15 28.69
C LEU A 150 -40.21 -29.11 28.11
N ARG A 151 -40.10 -29.45 26.82
CA ARG A 151 -40.98 -30.44 26.15
C ARG A 151 -40.71 -31.87 26.61
N SER A 152 -39.46 -32.22 26.91
CA SER A 152 -39.09 -33.57 27.35
C SER A 152 -39.28 -33.81 28.86
N SER A 153 -39.48 -32.76 29.65
CA SER A 153 -39.59 -32.85 31.12
C SER A 153 -41.02 -32.56 31.58
N GLN A 154 -41.55 -33.34 32.53
CA GLN A 154 -42.89 -33.11 33.09
C GLN A 154 -42.93 -31.75 33.82
N GLN A 155 -43.73 -30.80 33.30
CA GLN A 155 -43.81 -29.45 33.84
C GLN A 155 -44.89 -29.33 34.92
N ARG A 156 -44.54 -28.73 36.06
CA ARG A 156 -45.52 -28.31 37.08
C ARG A 156 -46.20 -26.98 36.75
N ASP A 157 -45.55 -26.14 35.95
CA ASP A 157 -46.05 -24.84 35.51
C ASP A 157 -46.24 -24.85 33.98
N PHE A 158 -47.50 -24.94 33.58
CA PHE A 158 -47.92 -25.05 32.18
C PHE A 158 -47.73 -23.75 31.38
N THR A 159 -47.51 -22.60 32.04
CA THR A 159 -47.30 -21.32 31.36
C THR A 159 -45.86 -21.13 30.86
N ARG A 160 -44.91 -21.91 31.40
CA ARG A 160 -43.48 -21.78 31.05
C ARG A 160 -43.20 -22.17 29.62
N LEU A 161 -43.81 -23.24 29.14
CA LEU A 161 -43.55 -23.74 27.80
C LEU A 161 -44.04 -22.73 26.72
N PRO A 162 -45.32 -22.31 26.71
CA PRO A 162 -45.80 -21.31 25.74
C PRO A 162 -45.01 -20.00 25.79
N ARG A 163 -44.63 -19.52 26.98
CA ARG A 163 -43.80 -18.31 27.13
C ARG A 163 -42.43 -18.46 26.46
N ASN A 164 -41.73 -19.58 26.69
CA ASN A 164 -40.40 -19.78 26.11
C ASN A 164 -40.48 -20.09 24.60
N GLU A 165 -41.59 -20.68 24.12
CA GLU A 165 -41.86 -20.85 22.68
C GLU A 165 -42.06 -19.51 21.98
N GLN A 166 -42.81 -18.58 22.59
CA GLN A 166 -42.94 -17.21 22.07
C GLN A 166 -41.57 -16.50 22.00
N ILE A 167 -40.75 -16.62 23.04
CA ILE A 167 -39.41 -16.01 23.06
C ILE A 167 -38.52 -16.66 21.99
N LEU A 168 -38.60 -17.98 21.81
CA LEU A 168 -37.88 -18.68 20.75
C LEU A 168 -38.28 -18.17 19.36
N GLU A 169 -39.58 -17.97 19.11
CA GLU A 169 -40.04 -17.45 17.82
C GLU A 169 -39.57 -16.01 17.58
N ASN A 170 -39.60 -15.16 18.62
CA ASN A 170 -39.04 -13.80 18.52
C ASN A 170 -37.55 -13.84 18.12
N TRP A 171 -36.74 -14.69 18.76
CA TRP A 171 -35.33 -14.85 18.39
C TRP A 171 -35.12 -15.47 17.02
N ARG A 172 -36.02 -16.37 16.58
CA ARG A 172 -36.00 -16.93 15.22
C ARG A 172 -36.16 -15.81 14.18
N VAL A 173 -37.10 -14.89 14.41
CA VAL A 173 -37.34 -13.75 13.52
C VAL A 173 -36.15 -12.78 13.51
N GLU A 174 -35.61 -12.44 14.69
CA GLU A 174 -34.44 -11.54 14.79
C GLU A 174 -33.16 -12.14 14.17
N LEU A 175 -32.94 -13.44 14.34
CA LEU A 175 -31.85 -14.16 13.68
C LEU A 175 -32.03 -14.18 12.16
N TRP A 176 -33.24 -14.47 11.69
CA TRP A 176 -33.55 -14.47 10.26
C TRP A 176 -33.31 -13.09 9.64
N ARG A 177 -33.82 -12.01 10.26
CA ARG A 177 -33.62 -10.63 9.79
C ARG A 177 -32.13 -10.27 9.75
N ALA A 178 -31.37 -10.57 10.79
CA ALA A 178 -29.93 -10.30 10.83
C ALA A 178 -29.16 -11.11 9.76
N THR A 179 -29.59 -12.34 9.50
CA THR A 179 -29.00 -13.20 8.46
C THR A 179 -29.26 -12.65 7.06
N GLU A 180 -30.49 -12.23 6.76
CA GLU A 180 -30.82 -11.62 5.47
C GLU A 180 -30.08 -10.30 5.25
N CYS A 181 -29.96 -9.48 6.30
CA CYS A 181 -29.16 -8.25 6.25
C CYS A 181 -27.67 -8.54 5.96
N SER A 182 -27.08 -9.52 6.66
CA SER A 182 -25.70 -9.95 6.45
C SER A 182 -25.47 -10.48 5.02
N LYS A 183 -26.37 -11.30 4.50
CA LYS A 183 -26.33 -11.79 3.10
C LYS A 183 -26.35 -10.63 2.10
N ALA A 184 -27.32 -9.72 2.23
CA ALA A 184 -27.47 -8.59 1.33
C ALA A 184 -26.21 -7.70 1.32
N MET A 185 -25.68 -7.39 2.51
CA MET A 185 -24.49 -6.57 2.66
C MET A 185 -23.24 -7.27 2.12
N CYS A 186 -23.08 -8.58 2.37
CA CYS A 186 -21.98 -9.37 1.80
C CYS A 186 -22.02 -9.37 0.27
N SER A 187 -23.20 -9.60 -0.33
CA SER A 187 -23.35 -9.59 -1.79
C SER A 187 -23.03 -8.22 -2.38
N GLN A 188 -23.52 -7.14 -1.75
CA GLN A 188 -23.23 -5.77 -2.17
C GLN A 188 -21.72 -5.48 -2.08
N LEU A 189 -21.10 -5.77 -0.95
CA LEU A 189 -19.68 -5.56 -0.70
C LEU A 189 -18.79 -6.39 -1.63
N PHE A 190 -19.22 -7.59 -1.99
CA PHE A 190 -18.49 -8.41 -2.93
C PHE A 190 -18.40 -7.76 -4.31
N VAL A 191 -19.50 -7.15 -4.78
CA VAL A 191 -19.53 -6.45 -6.07
C VAL A 191 -18.80 -5.12 -5.99
N SER A 192 -19.10 -4.31 -4.97
CA SER A 192 -18.49 -2.98 -4.81
C SER A 192 -17.00 -3.05 -4.53
N GLY A 193 -16.53 -4.05 -3.78
CA GLY A 193 -15.11 -4.27 -3.50
C GLY A 193 -14.31 -4.56 -4.77
N ARG A 194 -14.80 -5.44 -5.65
CA ARG A 194 -14.16 -5.69 -6.95
C ARG A 194 -14.09 -4.42 -7.79
N GLN A 195 -15.21 -3.70 -7.89
CA GLN A 195 -15.29 -2.46 -8.66
C GLN A 195 -14.34 -1.39 -8.11
N ALA A 196 -14.27 -1.21 -6.79
CA ALA A 196 -13.39 -0.23 -6.15
C ALA A 196 -11.91 -0.57 -6.39
N ILE A 197 -11.53 -1.84 -6.28
CA ILE A 197 -10.17 -2.31 -6.54
C ILE A 197 -9.80 -2.08 -8.02
N ASP A 198 -10.61 -2.58 -8.95
CA ASP A 198 -10.33 -2.48 -10.39
C ASP A 198 -10.25 -1.01 -10.83
N ARG A 199 -11.20 -0.19 -10.37
CA ARG A 199 -11.23 1.23 -10.71
C ARG A 199 -10.03 1.97 -10.14
N SER A 200 -9.68 1.72 -8.88
CA SER A 200 -8.54 2.37 -8.24
C SER A 200 -7.22 2.02 -8.95
N VAL A 201 -7.01 0.74 -9.29
CA VAL A 201 -5.80 0.30 -9.99
C VAL A 201 -5.72 0.93 -11.38
N LEU A 202 -6.82 0.86 -12.15
CA LEU A 202 -6.88 1.44 -13.50
C LEU A 202 -6.62 2.95 -13.48
N THR A 203 -7.30 3.69 -12.61
CA THR A 203 -7.10 5.14 -12.47
C THR A 203 -5.66 5.46 -12.07
N THR A 204 -5.06 4.67 -11.17
CA THR A 204 -3.67 4.89 -10.75
C THR A 204 -2.71 4.76 -11.92
N ILE A 205 -2.87 3.71 -12.74
CA ILE A 205 -2.03 3.49 -13.92
C ILE A 205 -2.23 4.60 -14.95
N GLN A 206 -3.47 5.02 -15.21
CA GLN A 206 -3.78 6.11 -16.15
C GLN A 206 -3.17 7.44 -15.72
N VAL A 207 -3.28 7.78 -14.43
CA VAL A 207 -2.68 8.98 -13.86
C VAL A 207 -1.16 8.93 -13.93
N LEU A 208 -0.55 7.79 -13.57
CA LEU A 208 0.90 7.61 -13.65
C LEU A 208 1.41 7.74 -15.09
N HIS A 209 0.72 7.11 -16.04
CA HIS A 209 1.05 7.23 -17.46
C HIS A 209 1.04 8.69 -17.90
N SER A 210 -0.07 9.40 -17.63
CA SER A 210 -0.21 10.82 -17.98
C SER A 210 0.86 11.69 -17.34
N PHE A 211 1.15 11.48 -16.05
CA PHE A 211 2.19 12.22 -15.35
C PHE A 211 3.58 11.99 -15.94
N VAL A 212 3.96 10.74 -16.19
CA VAL A 212 5.27 10.39 -16.77
C VAL A 212 5.40 10.91 -18.20
N GLU A 213 4.33 10.86 -18.99
CA GLU A 213 4.30 11.40 -20.35
C GLU A 213 4.50 12.92 -20.37
N ILE A 214 3.78 13.65 -19.51
CA ILE A 214 3.95 15.11 -19.36
C ILE A 214 5.36 15.43 -18.88
N ALA A 215 5.87 14.70 -17.90
CA ALA A 215 7.22 14.88 -17.39
C ALA A 215 8.26 14.67 -18.49
N SER A 216 8.22 13.52 -19.16
CA SER A 216 9.14 13.17 -20.26
C SER A 216 9.13 14.19 -21.39
N THR A 217 7.93 14.64 -21.79
CA THR A 217 7.78 15.69 -22.79
C THR A 217 8.39 17.01 -22.33
N GLY A 218 8.13 17.40 -21.08
CA GLY A 218 8.70 18.61 -20.47
C GLY A 218 10.23 18.55 -20.42
N PHE A 219 10.81 17.44 -19.94
CA PHE A 219 12.26 17.23 -19.96
C PHE A 219 12.84 17.33 -21.37
N SER A 220 12.21 16.66 -22.33
CA SER A 220 12.69 16.68 -23.71
C SER A 220 12.66 18.08 -24.29
N GLN A 221 11.57 18.83 -24.10
CA GLN A 221 11.44 20.19 -24.63
C GLN A 221 12.42 21.17 -23.97
N THR A 222 12.61 21.08 -22.65
CA THR A 222 13.49 22.00 -21.91
C THR A 222 14.96 21.69 -22.12
N PHE A 223 15.36 20.42 -22.12
CA PHE A 223 16.78 20.04 -22.12
C PHE A 223 17.33 19.63 -23.49
N GLN A 224 16.51 19.62 -24.55
CA GLN A 224 16.98 19.33 -25.90
C GLN A 224 17.84 20.49 -26.44
N GLY A 225 19.15 20.29 -26.38
CA GLY A 225 20.14 21.25 -26.89
C GLY A 225 20.83 22.07 -25.81
N VAL A 226 20.55 21.81 -24.53
CA VAL A 226 21.31 22.39 -23.42
C VAL A 226 22.78 22.00 -23.54
N ARG A 227 23.66 22.99 -23.42
CA ARG A 227 25.11 22.81 -23.41
C ARG A 227 25.70 23.48 -22.19
N LEU A 228 26.63 22.78 -21.55
CA LEU A 228 27.43 23.36 -20.48
C LEU A 228 28.46 24.34 -21.07
N PRO A 229 28.80 25.39 -20.34
CA PRO A 229 29.88 26.28 -20.73
C PRO A 229 31.23 25.57 -20.65
N THR A 230 32.20 26.08 -21.41
CA THR A 230 33.58 25.60 -21.33
C THR A 230 34.24 26.18 -20.08
N TYR A 231 34.65 25.30 -19.16
CA TYR A 231 35.29 25.71 -17.92
C TYR A 231 36.80 25.95 -18.11
N PRO A 232 37.36 27.08 -17.64
CA PRO A 232 38.81 27.29 -17.64
C PRO A 232 39.49 26.29 -16.70
N SER A 233 40.57 25.66 -17.15
CA SER A 233 41.37 24.70 -16.38
C SER A 233 42.58 25.34 -15.69
N ALA A 234 42.80 26.64 -15.88
CA ALA A 234 43.91 27.36 -15.27
C ALA A 234 43.69 27.47 -13.74
N PRO A 235 44.75 27.31 -12.92
CA PRO A 235 44.66 27.55 -11.48
C PRO A 235 44.16 28.96 -11.19
N ILE A 236 43.12 29.07 -10.36
CA ILE A 236 42.55 30.37 -9.95
C ILE A 236 43.54 31.14 -9.07
N LEU A 237 44.31 30.43 -8.26
CA LEU A 237 45.31 31.01 -7.37
C LEU A 237 46.69 31.03 -8.05
N PRO A 238 47.45 32.14 -7.92
CA PRO A 238 48.82 32.19 -8.40
C PRO A 238 49.69 31.18 -7.63
N PRO A 239 50.77 30.65 -8.26
CA PRO A 239 51.75 29.83 -7.56
C PRO A 239 52.32 30.59 -6.35
N THR A 240 52.41 29.91 -5.21
CA THR A 240 53.03 30.48 -4.01
C THR A 240 54.47 30.88 -4.31
N ALA A 241 54.82 32.13 -4.04
CA ALA A 241 56.20 32.61 -4.19
C ALA A 241 57.14 31.76 -3.32
N LEU A 242 58.30 31.38 -3.87
CA LEU A 242 59.34 30.71 -3.11
C LEU A 242 59.74 31.61 -1.93
N PRO A 243 59.84 31.06 -0.70
CA PRO A 243 60.33 31.84 0.43
C PRO A 243 61.73 32.38 0.10
N PRO A 244 62.06 33.60 0.57
CA PRO A 244 63.36 34.21 0.30
C PRO A 244 64.48 33.25 0.71
N ALA A 245 65.48 33.09 -0.17
CA ALA A 245 66.62 32.23 0.10
C ALA A 245 67.24 32.65 1.45
N PRO A 246 67.59 31.69 2.33
CA PRO A 246 68.28 32.01 3.57
C PRO A 246 69.52 32.83 3.23
N ALA A 247 69.69 33.97 3.93
CA ALA A 247 70.79 34.87 3.67
C ALA A 247 72.12 34.09 3.68
N PRO A 248 73.02 34.30 2.69
CA PRO A 248 74.31 33.65 2.70
C PRO A 248 74.99 33.97 4.04
N ALA A 249 75.36 32.92 4.77
CA ALA A 249 76.00 33.04 6.07
C ALA A 249 77.17 34.04 5.97
N PRO A 250 77.26 35.05 6.87
CA PRO A 250 78.36 36.01 6.82
C PRO A 250 79.69 35.29 7.06
N GLY A 251 80.50 35.22 6.02
CA GLY A 251 81.95 35.05 6.13
C GLY A 251 82.46 33.63 6.39
N LEU A 252 82.72 32.89 5.32
CA LEU A 252 83.99 32.19 5.19
C LEU A 252 84.69 32.75 3.95
N ARG A 253 85.59 33.71 4.17
CA ARG A 253 86.55 34.15 3.15
C ARG A 253 87.34 32.93 2.65
N PRO A 254 87.56 32.74 1.35
CA PRO A 254 88.55 31.79 0.88
C PRO A 254 89.93 32.34 1.25
N SER A 255 90.61 31.70 2.19
CA SER A 255 92.03 31.93 2.44
C SER A 255 92.81 31.40 1.24
N LEU A 256 93.17 32.30 0.32
CA LEU A 256 94.23 32.06 -0.66
C LEU A 256 95.57 31.98 0.09
N GLY A 257 96.03 30.75 0.34
CA GLY A 257 97.40 30.44 0.73
C GLY A 257 98.15 29.84 -0.46
N PRO A 258 99.41 30.22 -0.73
CA PRO A 258 100.16 29.76 -1.90
C PRO A 258 100.99 28.50 -1.60
N GLY A 259 101.11 27.60 -2.59
CA GLY A 259 102.27 26.71 -2.72
C GLY A 259 102.00 25.21 -2.89
N TYR A 260 102.41 24.72 -4.07
CA TYR A 260 103.08 23.45 -4.37
C TYR A 260 102.38 22.08 -4.12
N ASP A 261 102.13 21.44 -5.27
CA ASP A 261 102.47 20.07 -5.69
C ASP A 261 101.94 18.81 -4.96
N SER A 262 101.33 17.98 -5.81
CA SER A 262 101.43 16.52 -5.91
C SER A 262 100.42 15.60 -5.22
N SER A 263 99.91 14.69 -6.06
CA SER A 263 99.32 13.37 -5.82
C SER A 263 97.86 13.27 -5.33
N GLY A 264 96.97 12.81 -6.23
CA GLY A 264 95.71 12.13 -5.85
C GLY A 264 95.97 10.72 -5.33
N PRO A 265 94.99 9.79 -5.26
CA PRO A 265 93.55 9.90 -5.54
C PRO A 265 92.68 9.38 -4.35
N SER A 266 91.35 9.60 -4.37
CA SER A 266 90.32 8.67 -3.86
C SER A 266 88.91 9.22 -4.11
N THR A 267 88.12 8.46 -4.86
CA THR A 267 86.69 8.63 -5.14
C THR A 267 85.84 8.09 -3.94
N PRO A 268 84.52 7.86 -4.07
CA PRO A 268 83.44 8.83 -3.88
C PRO A 268 82.47 8.39 -2.75
N TYR A 269 81.74 9.32 -2.13
CA TYR A 269 80.44 8.98 -1.51
C TYR A 269 79.34 9.67 -2.29
N ALA A 270 78.88 8.96 -3.31
CA ALA A 270 77.54 9.14 -3.86
C ALA A 270 76.55 8.59 -2.82
N TYR A 271 75.69 9.44 -2.28
CA TYR A 271 74.41 8.97 -1.75
C TYR A 271 73.43 8.97 -2.92
N SER A 272 73.44 7.85 -3.65
CA SER A 272 72.38 7.43 -4.55
C SER A 272 71.17 7.01 -3.72
N GLY A 273 70.09 7.78 -3.82
CA GLY A 273 68.73 7.34 -3.51
C GLY A 273 67.91 7.39 -4.79
N GLN A 274 68.03 6.37 -5.63
CA GLN A 274 67.21 6.13 -6.81
C GLN A 274 66.35 4.87 -6.55
N ALA A 275 65.15 4.88 -7.17
CA ALA A 275 64.17 3.80 -7.37
C ALA A 275 62.88 3.96 -6.51
N ALA A 276 61.67 3.96 -7.07
CA ALA A 276 61.18 3.64 -8.43
C ALA A 276 59.78 4.30 -8.60
N GLY A 277 59.21 4.59 -9.77
CA GLY A 277 59.52 4.26 -11.16
C GLY A 277 58.21 4.10 -11.96
N GLY A 278 58.14 4.75 -13.13
CA GLY A 278 57.20 4.47 -14.24
C GLY A 278 55.76 4.99 -14.07
N VAL A 279 55.07 5.50 -15.09
CA VAL A 279 55.15 5.18 -16.52
C VAL A 279 54.76 6.41 -17.34
N ALA A 280 55.60 6.76 -18.31
CA ALA A 280 55.21 7.52 -19.48
C ALA A 280 54.80 6.53 -20.58
N THR A 281 53.63 6.71 -21.18
CA THR A 281 53.36 6.24 -22.54
C THR A 281 52.57 7.31 -23.29
N ASN A 282 53.24 7.88 -24.29
CA ASN A 282 52.60 8.51 -25.44
C ASN A 282 51.67 7.49 -26.12
N VAL A 283 50.43 7.89 -26.44
CA VAL A 283 49.69 7.33 -27.59
C VAL A 283 48.98 8.46 -28.33
N THR A 284 49.30 8.57 -29.61
CA THR A 284 48.68 9.41 -30.62
C THR A 284 47.43 8.71 -31.18
N VAL A 285 46.25 9.35 -31.02
CA VAL A 285 45.11 9.57 -31.99
C VAL A 285 44.51 8.32 -32.70
N PRO A 286 43.16 8.09 -32.74
CA PRO A 286 42.25 8.94 -33.53
C PRO A 286 40.81 9.19 -33.05
N ASN A 287 40.32 10.34 -33.51
CA ASN A 287 38.90 10.70 -33.69
C ASN A 287 38.12 9.58 -34.39
N PRO A 288 36.88 9.29 -33.94
CA PRO A 288 35.81 9.04 -34.89
C PRO A 288 34.58 9.91 -34.60
N ALA A 289 34.05 10.45 -35.69
CA ALA A 289 32.72 11.01 -35.78
C ALA A 289 31.64 9.99 -35.35
N GLY A 290 30.54 10.52 -34.80
CA GLY A 290 29.25 9.85 -34.78
C GLY A 290 29.06 8.80 -33.67
N ALA A 291 28.60 9.25 -32.51
CA ALA A 291 27.82 8.41 -31.61
C ALA A 291 26.40 8.98 -31.52
N GLN A 292 25.58 8.64 -32.51
CA GLN A 292 24.13 8.63 -32.34
C GLN A 292 23.80 7.64 -31.22
N VAL A 293 23.16 8.11 -30.16
CA VAL A 293 22.51 7.21 -29.20
C VAL A 293 21.21 6.74 -29.86
N SER A 294 21.29 5.58 -30.51
CA SER A 294 20.13 4.85 -31.00
C SER A 294 19.38 4.28 -29.79
N MET A 295 18.25 4.88 -29.43
CA MET A 295 17.27 4.28 -28.53
C MET A 295 16.55 3.17 -29.30
N HIS A 296 17.15 1.99 -29.38
CA HIS A 296 16.46 0.77 -29.79
C HIS A 296 15.74 0.16 -28.59
N GLY A 297 14.42 0.04 -28.75
CA GLY A 297 13.53 -0.55 -27.77
C GLY A 297 13.94 -1.97 -27.39
N ALA A 298 13.95 -2.24 -26.09
CA ALA A 298 14.01 -3.59 -25.58
C ALA A 298 12.66 -4.28 -25.88
N ALA A 299 12.64 -5.07 -26.95
CA ALA A 299 11.67 -6.13 -27.13
C ALA A 299 11.95 -7.23 -26.09
N TYR A 300 11.00 -7.47 -25.19
CA TYR A 300 11.06 -8.62 -24.29
C TYR A 300 10.72 -9.91 -25.06
N PRO A 301 11.51 -10.99 -24.92
CA PRO A 301 11.14 -12.28 -25.49
C PRO A 301 9.97 -12.90 -24.72
N LEU A 302 8.97 -13.38 -25.48
CA LEU A 302 7.87 -14.21 -25.00
C LEU A 302 8.40 -15.45 -24.26
N ALA A 303 7.89 -15.69 -23.06
CA ALA A 303 7.99 -17.00 -22.41
C ALA A 303 7.04 -18.01 -23.08
N PRO A 304 7.43 -19.29 -23.23
CA PRO A 304 6.63 -20.30 -23.92
C PRO A 304 5.43 -20.78 -23.07
N PRO A 305 4.37 -21.33 -23.72
CA PRO A 305 3.18 -21.80 -23.03
C PRO A 305 3.47 -23.10 -22.26
N VAL A 306 3.09 -23.14 -20.98
CA VAL A 306 3.10 -24.37 -20.19
C VAL A 306 1.81 -25.13 -20.49
N SER A 307 1.97 -26.24 -21.20
CA SER A 307 0.92 -27.18 -21.53
C SER A 307 0.33 -27.82 -20.28
N SER A 308 -0.99 -27.95 -20.32
CA SER A 308 -1.86 -28.71 -19.44
C SER A 308 -1.55 -30.22 -19.43
N SER A 309 -1.23 -30.76 -18.25
CA SER A 309 -1.41 -32.19 -17.92
C SER A 309 -1.44 -32.39 -16.41
N ASN A 310 -2.62 -32.30 -15.79
CA ASN A 310 -2.86 -32.85 -14.45
C ASN A 310 -3.51 -34.23 -14.60
N SER A 311 -2.69 -35.27 -14.47
CA SER A 311 -3.10 -36.65 -14.24
C SER A 311 -3.30 -36.93 -12.75
N LEU A 312 -4.37 -37.66 -12.45
CA LEU A 312 -4.79 -38.17 -11.15
C LEU A 312 -3.71 -39.01 -10.43
N GLY A 313 -3.61 -38.86 -9.10
CA GLY A 313 -2.91 -39.80 -8.22
C GLY A 313 -2.76 -39.30 -6.77
N PRO A 314 -3.16 -40.07 -5.74
CA PRO A 314 -3.32 -39.57 -4.36
C PRO A 314 -2.04 -39.75 -3.53
N VAL A 315 -1.72 -38.81 -2.64
CA VAL A 315 -0.69 -39.02 -1.61
C VAL A 315 -1.17 -38.51 -0.25
N ALA A 316 -1.19 -39.50 0.65
CA ALA A 316 -1.31 -39.54 2.11
C ALA A 316 -1.29 -38.22 2.94
N ALA A 317 -2.25 -38.16 3.85
CA ALA A 317 -2.27 -37.27 5.00
C ALA A 317 -1.22 -37.68 6.07
N PRO A 318 -0.56 -36.75 6.75
CA PRO A 318 0.11 -37.05 8.00
C PRO A 318 -0.87 -36.90 9.18
N GLN A 319 -1.02 -37.99 9.93
CA GLN A 319 -1.64 -38.01 11.25
C GLN A 319 -0.83 -37.16 12.23
N SER A 320 -1.51 -36.43 13.11
CA SER A 320 -0.91 -35.88 14.33
C SER A 320 -1.87 -36.13 15.49
N THR A 321 -1.39 -36.92 16.46
CA THR A 321 -2.05 -37.27 17.71
C THR A 321 -2.20 -36.06 18.64
N PRO A 322 -3.23 -36.04 19.51
CA PRO A 322 -3.52 -34.89 20.37
C PRO A 322 -2.74 -34.91 21.69
N LEU A 323 -2.24 -33.76 22.12
CA LEU A 323 -1.72 -33.54 23.47
C LEU A 323 -2.84 -33.05 24.41
N LEU A 324 -2.96 -33.68 25.58
CA LEU A 324 -3.84 -33.32 26.69
C LEU A 324 -3.33 -32.08 27.45
N PRO A 325 -4.18 -31.44 28.30
CA PRO A 325 -4.01 -30.08 28.78
C PRO A 325 -3.23 -29.99 30.11
N GLY A 326 -2.39 -28.96 30.21
CA GLY A 326 -1.74 -28.53 31.45
C GLY A 326 -2.61 -27.54 32.24
N THR A 327 -2.70 -27.80 33.53
CA THR A 327 -3.44 -27.07 34.56
C THR A 327 -2.70 -25.82 35.07
N GLY A 328 -3.44 -24.70 35.19
CA GLY A 328 -3.40 -23.72 36.28
C GLY A 328 -2.23 -22.71 36.40
N THR A 329 -2.52 -21.41 36.35
CA THR A 329 -2.66 -20.51 37.54
C THR A 329 -2.83 -19.01 37.17
N LEU A 330 -3.38 -18.27 38.14
CA LEU A 330 -3.83 -16.87 38.24
C LEU A 330 -2.87 -15.76 37.79
N TYR A 331 -3.44 -14.63 37.33
CA TYR A 331 -3.11 -13.21 37.66
C TYR A 331 -4.15 -12.32 36.94
N GLU A 332 -5.10 -11.65 37.60
CA GLU A 332 -5.04 -10.32 38.26
C GLU A 332 -4.64 -9.17 37.31
N GLY A 333 -5.55 -8.21 37.10
CA GLY A 333 -5.27 -6.95 36.41
C GLY A 333 -6.43 -6.38 35.60
N ALA A 334 -7.38 -5.71 36.25
CA ALA A 334 -8.28 -4.76 35.59
C ALA A 334 -7.75 -3.33 35.76
N PRO A 335 -7.95 -2.44 34.77
CA PRO A 335 -8.25 -1.04 35.08
C PRO A 335 -9.55 -0.55 34.40
N PRO A 336 -10.12 0.56 34.90
CA PRO A 336 -11.55 0.83 34.85
C PRO A 336 -11.95 1.69 33.65
N TYR A 337 -13.17 1.49 33.12
CA TYR A 337 -13.80 2.46 32.22
C TYR A 337 -14.85 3.29 32.95
N VAL A 338 -14.63 4.59 32.86
CA VAL A 338 -15.47 5.71 33.26
C VAL A 338 -16.83 5.63 32.55
N SER A 339 -17.90 5.73 33.33
CA SER A 339 -19.27 5.84 32.82
C SER A 339 -19.70 7.30 32.81
N THR A 340 -20.09 7.83 31.65
CA THR A 340 -20.88 9.07 31.53
C THR A 340 -22.31 8.74 31.10
N PRO A 341 -23.33 9.48 31.59
CA PRO A 341 -24.73 9.08 31.51
C PRO A 341 -25.42 9.51 30.21
N GLY A 342 -26.46 8.77 29.85
CA GLY A 342 -27.20 8.89 28.59
C GLY A 342 -28.14 10.09 28.47
N VAL A 343 -28.57 10.30 27.23
CA VAL A 343 -29.69 11.15 26.81
C VAL A 343 -30.71 10.22 26.11
N PRO A 344 -32.03 10.33 26.39
CA PRO A 344 -33.01 9.36 25.94
C PRO A 344 -33.42 9.63 24.49
N ASN A 345 -33.45 8.57 23.66
CA ASN A 345 -33.99 8.67 22.31
C ASN A 345 -35.47 8.24 22.30
N ASN A 346 -36.32 9.16 21.89
CA ASN A 346 -37.75 9.03 21.66
C ASN A 346 -37.99 8.54 20.22
N GLY A 347 -39.04 7.76 19.99
CA GLY A 347 -39.67 7.68 18.67
C GLY A 347 -39.54 6.36 17.92
N THR A 348 -40.45 5.44 18.23
CA THR A 348 -40.86 4.30 17.42
C THR A 348 -41.39 4.77 16.06
N ALA A 349 -40.71 4.42 14.96
CA ALA A 349 -41.28 4.51 13.61
C ALA A 349 -41.60 3.10 13.12
N GLY A 350 -42.87 2.70 13.25
CA GLY A 350 -43.39 1.47 12.68
C GLY A 350 -43.52 1.61 11.17
N TYR A 351 -42.94 0.66 10.43
CA TYR A 351 -43.12 0.56 8.99
C TYR A 351 -44.49 -0.05 8.69
N GLN A 352 -45.29 0.64 7.87
CA GLN A 352 -46.60 0.20 7.39
C GLN A 352 -46.46 -0.24 5.92
N PRO A 353 -46.84 -1.48 5.54
CA PRO A 353 -46.76 -1.93 4.15
C PRO A 353 -47.87 -1.27 3.30
N PRO A 354 -47.64 -1.08 1.98
CA PRO A 354 -48.59 -0.42 1.10
C PRO A 354 -49.82 -1.30 0.82
N PRO A 355 -51.01 -0.71 0.53
CA PRO A 355 -52.23 -1.46 0.30
C PRO A 355 -52.23 -2.15 -1.07
N LEU A 356 -52.78 -3.37 -1.11
CA LEU A 356 -53.13 -4.07 -2.34
C LEU A 356 -54.30 -3.32 -3.02
N ASN A 357 -54.05 -2.73 -4.19
CA ASN A 357 -55.11 -2.29 -5.09
C ASN A 357 -55.56 -3.44 -5.98
N THR A 358 -56.71 -4.02 -5.65
CA THR A 358 -57.54 -4.77 -6.60
C THR A 358 -58.38 -3.78 -7.40
N HIS A 359 -58.00 -3.55 -8.66
CA HIS A 359 -58.93 -3.04 -9.67
C HIS A 359 -58.70 -3.75 -11.00
N SER A 360 -59.71 -4.54 -11.38
CA SER A 360 -59.97 -5.04 -12.71
C SER A 360 -60.36 -3.89 -13.65
N SER A 361 -59.68 -3.76 -14.79
CA SER A 361 -60.27 -3.18 -16.00
C SER A 361 -59.59 -3.76 -17.24
N THR A 362 -60.40 -4.42 -18.06
CA THR A 362 -60.22 -4.68 -19.49
C THR A 362 -59.83 -3.41 -20.25
N ASP A 363 -58.84 -3.46 -21.14
CA ASP A 363 -59.02 -3.48 -22.61
C ASP A 363 -57.66 -3.39 -23.37
N ASN A 364 -57.71 -3.82 -24.63
CA ASN A 364 -56.73 -4.01 -25.69
C ASN A 364 -55.45 -3.14 -25.81
N GLY A 365 -54.36 -3.76 -26.29
CA GLY A 365 -53.21 -3.06 -26.88
C GLY A 365 -52.04 -3.96 -27.27
N SER A 366 -51.92 -4.28 -28.55
CA SER A 366 -50.87 -5.09 -29.20
C SER A 366 -49.46 -4.48 -29.11
N ALA A 367 -48.43 -5.29 -28.82
CA ALA A 367 -47.08 -5.17 -29.40
C ALA A 367 -46.19 -6.37 -29.03
N THR A 368 -45.98 -7.25 -30.01
CA THR A 368 -44.99 -8.35 -30.02
C THR A 368 -43.58 -7.77 -30.11
N TYR A 369 -42.68 -8.12 -29.18
CA TYR A 369 -41.25 -7.80 -29.28
C TYR A 369 -40.48 -9.00 -29.83
N GLN A 370 -39.69 -8.77 -30.89
CA GLN A 370 -38.90 -9.74 -31.63
C GLN A 370 -37.41 -9.46 -31.37
N PRO A 371 -36.56 -10.45 -31.03
CA PRO A 371 -35.15 -10.21 -30.72
C PRO A 371 -34.30 -10.00 -31.99
N PRO A 372 -33.20 -9.23 -31.91
CA PRO A 372 -32.38 -8.86 -33.06
C PRO A 372 -31.51 -10.03 -33.57
N ALA A 373 -31.34 -10.08 -34.89
CA ALA A 373 -30.48 -11.00 -35.59
C ALA A 373 -28.99 -10.62 -35.42
N VAL A 374 -28.17 -11.65 -35.26
CA VAL A 374 -26.71 -11.61 -35.16
C VAL A 374 -26.11 -11.27 -36.53
N GLN A 375 -25.15 -10.34 -36.55
CA GLN A 375 -24.10 -10.27 -37.58
C GLN A 375 -22.75 -10.50 -36.93
#